data_AF-A0A9D4LFV5-F1
#
_entry.id   AF-A0A9D4LFV5-F1
#
_cell.length_a   1.000
_cell.length_b   1.000
_cell.length_c   1.000
_cell.angle_alpha   90.00
_cell.angle_beta   90.00
_cell.angle_gamma   90.00
#
_symmetry.space_group_name_H-M   'P 1'
#
loop_
_entity.id
_entity.type
_entity.pdbx_description
1 polymer ?
#
loop_
_entity_poly.entity_id
_entity_poly.type
_entity_poly.pdbx_seq_one_letter_code
_entity_poly.pdbx_strand_id
1 'polypeptide(L)'
;MYTLQTIALLTFGFYLNSCTCAECGGVLTDPFGVITSPYFPSHYSNDVECTWIINAPEGYQINVNFTDFALEDDSNCDYDYLELFNGRSASSSSIGKFCGTVPPRGFTSQSNNARIVFFTDSDDSARGFNLSYTFSLKGSIYMGCYPDSGNRILAEYEHLSDSNSPAECSKNCSNYKFFGVEAAHPEVTA
;
A
#
# COMPACT_ATOMS: atom_id res chain seq x y z
N MET A 1 20.78 -34.44 -63.35
CA MET A 1 20.20 -33.12 -63.64
C MET A 1 19.34 -32.75 -62.45
N TYR A 2 19.75 -31.72 -61.70
CA TYR A 2 19.13 -31.30 -60.45
C TYR A 2 18.01 -30.30 -60.75
N THR A 3 16.80 -30.56 -60.25
CA THR A 3 15.74 -29.56 -60.16
C THR A 3 15.57 -29.17 -58.70
N LEU A 4 15.94 -27.93 -58.40
CA LEU A 4 15.74 -27.28 -57.10
C LEU A 4 14.25 -27.04 -56.87
N GLN A 5 13.70 -27.58 -55.79
CA GLN A 5 12.42 -27.13 -55.25
C GLN A 5 12.69 -26.59 -53.85
N THR A 6 12.45 -25.29 -53.72
CA THR A 6 12.69 -24.44 -52.55
C THR A 6 11.97 -24.99 -51.31
N ILE A 7 12.74 -25.08 -50.21
CA ILE A 7 12.23 -25.33 -48.86
C ILE A 7 11.33 -24.16 -48.47
N ALA A 8 10.04 -24.43 -48.25
CA ALA A 8 9.15 -23.49 -47.59
C ALA A 8 9.56 -23.38 -46.12
N LEU A 9 10.23 -22.29 -45.75
CA LEU A 9 10.43 -21.92 -44.36
C LEU A 9 9.07 -21.50 -43.81
N LEU A 10 8.46 -22.35 -43.00
CA LEU A 10 7.34 -21.97 -42.14
C LEU A 10 7.87 -20.95 -41.13
N THR A 11 7.74 -19.67 -41.43
CA THR A 11 7.86 -18.63 -40.42
C THR A 11 6.71 -18.81 -39.45
N PHE A 12 6.95 -19.53 -38.35
CA PHE A 12 6.14 -19.38 -37.16
C PHE A 12 6.34 -17.93 -36.71
N GLY A 13 5.46 -17.05 -37.17
CA GLY A 13 5.33 -15.72 -36.63
C GLY A 13 4.97 -15.87 -35.16
N PHE A 14 5.95 -15.68 -34.28
CA PHE A 14 5.68 -15.38 -32.89
C PHE A 14 5.05 -14.00 -32.90
N TYR A 15 3.71 -13.96 -32.94
CA TYR A 15 2.96 -12.77 -32.53
C TYR A 15 3.27 -12.59 -31.05
N LEU A 16 4.33 -11.82 -30.75
CA LEU A 16 4.48 -11.23 -29.43
C LEU A 16 3.31 -10.24 -29.33
N ASN A 17 2.20 -10.69 -28.74
CA ASN A 17 1.26 -9.76 -28.15
C ASN A 17 2.10 -8.92 -27.20
N SER A 18 2.32 -7.66 -27.56
CA SER A 18 3.01 -6.69 -26.74
C SER A 18 2.22 -6.55 -25.46
N CYS A 19 2.58 -7.32 -24.44
CA CYS A 19 2.19 -6.99 -23.08
C CYS A 19 3.03 -5.77 -22.75
N THR A 20 2.44 -4.59 -22.91
CA THR A 20 2.99 -3.37 -22.32
C THR A 20 2.98 -3.61 -20.82
N CYS A 21 4.14 -3.92 -20.25
CA CYS A 21 4.30 -3.89 -18.80
C CYS A 21 3.93 -2.47 -18.38
N ALA A 22 2.90 -2.31 -17.55
CA ALA A 22 2.59 -1.02 -16.97
C ALA A 22 3.88 -0.48 -16.34
N GLU A 23 4.21 0.78 -16.65
CA GLU A 23 5.44 1.43 -16.19
C GLU A 23 5.54 1.46 -14.65
N CYS A 24 4.40 1.32 -13.98
CA CYS A 24 4.21 1.42 -12.56
C CYS A 24 2.86 0.82 -12.13
N GLY A 25 2.61 0.82 -10.82
CA GLY A 25 1.36 0.34 -10.24
C GLY A 25 1.39 -1.13 -9.84
N GLY A 26 0.23 -1.64 -9.44
CA GLY A 26 0.03 -3.05 -9.08
C GLY A 26 -0.62 -3.24 -7.72
N VAL A 27 -0.75 -4.51 -7.34
CA VAL A 27 -1.29 -4.92 -6.03
C VAL A 27 -0.13 -5.28 -5.11
N LEU A 28 -0.08 -4.63 -3.96
CA LEU A 28 0.97 -4.78 -2.95
C LEU A 28 0.39 -5.48 -1.71
N THR A 29 0.99 -6.60 -1.33
CA THR A 29 0.53 -7.42 -0.18
C THR A 29 1.60 -7.57 0.90
N ASP A 30 2.83 -7.14 0.62
CA ASP A 30 3.93 -7.21 1.59
C ASP A 30 3.69 -6.23 2.74
N PRO A 31 4.09 -6.59 3.98
CA PRO A 31 3.76 -5.82 5.19
C PRO A 31 4.45 -4.46 5.28
N PHE A 32 5.43 -4.22 4.42
CA PHE A 32 6.07 -2.92 4.24
C PHE A 32 6.55 -2.83 2.80
N GLY A 33 6.74 -1.60 2.34
CA GLY A 33 7.28 -1.37 1.02
C GLY A 33 7.57 0.10 0.77
N VAL A 34 8.19 0.35 -0.38
CA VAL A 34 8.47 1.68 -0.88
C VAL A 34 7.81 1.81 -2.24
N ILE A 35 7.15 2.95 -2.46
CA ILE A 35 6.55 3.33 -3.74
C ILE A 35 7.19 4.64 -4.17
N THR A 36 7.65 4.64 -5.42
CA THR A 36 8.25 5.79 -6.07
C THR A 36 7.54 6.07 -7.38
N SER A 37 7.54 7.34 -7.79
CA SER A 37 7.24 7.68 -9.19
C SER A 37 8.22 6.97 -10.14
N PRO A 38 7.81 6.73 -11.41
CA PRO A 38 8.72 6.23 -12.43
C PRO A 38 10.02 7.05 -12.49
N TYR A 39 11.15 6.36 -12.63
CA TYR A 39 12.51 6.94 -12.73
C TYR A 39 13.04 7.75 -11.55
N PHE A 40 12.33 7.80 -10.41
CA PHE A 40 12.80 8.51 -9.21
C PHE A 40 14.26 8.14 -8.87
N PRO A 41 15.15 9.11 -8.55
CA PRO A 41 14.88 10.54 -8.31
C PRO A 41 14.99 11.44 -9.56
N SER A 42 15.05 10.84 -10.77
CA SER A 42 14.94 11.60 -12.02
C SER A 42 13.50 12.05 -12.24
N HIS A 43 13.30 12.92 -13.23
CA HIS A 43 11.97 13.41 -13.55
C HIS A 43 11.07 12.25 -14.02
N TYR A 44 9.81 12.25 -13.59
CA TYR A 44 8.81 11.30 -14.10
C TYR A 44 8.45 11.63 -15.56
N SER A 45 7.87 10.66 -16.26
CA SER A 45 7.34 10.89 -17.61
C SER A 45 5.96 11.55 -17.54
N ASN A 46 5.66 12.34 -18.56
CA ASN A 46 4.33 12.88 -18.82
C ASN A 46 3.38 11.77 -19.29
N ASP A 47 2.08 12.03 -19.28
CA ASP A 47 1.02 11.11 -19.70
C ASP A 47 1.03 9.74 -18.96
N VAL A 48 1.43 9.73 -17.68
CA VAL A 48 1.49 8.54 -16.84
C VAL A 48 0.27 8.48 -15.92
N GLU A 49 -0.34 7.29 -15.84
CA GLU A 49 -1.31 6.95 -14.78
C GLU A 49 -0.86 5.66 -14.07
N CYS A 50 -0.37 5.80 -12.84
CA CYS A 50 -0.02 4.69 -11.97
C CYS A 50 -1.11 4.47 -10.92
N THR A 51 -1.50 3.23 -10.72
CA THR A 51 -2.39 2.84 -9.62
C THR A 51 -1.74 1.76 -8.77
N TRP A 52 -1.54 2.03 -7.49
CA TRP A 52 -1.18 1.02 -6.49
C TRP A 52 -2.35 0.71 -5.57
N ILE A 53 -2.58 -0.57 -5.31
CA ILE A 53 -3.54 -1.07 -4.33
C ILE A 53 -2.76 -1.81 -3.26
N ILE A 54 -2.73 -1.27 -2.04
CA ILE A 54 -2.11 -1.90 -0.89
C ILE A 54 -3.19 -2.71 -0.16
N ASN A 55 -3.01 -4.02 -0.07
CA ASN A 55 -3.93 -4.97 0.56
C ASN A 55 -3.29 -5.58 1.81
N ALA A 56 -3.63 -5.03 2.98
CA ALA A 56 -3.26 -5.62 4.26
C ALA A 56 -4.26 -6.73 4.67
N PRO A 57 -3.82 -7.69 5.51
CA PRO A 57 -4.73 -8.64 6.15
C PRO A 57 -5.80 -7.92 6.99
N GLU A 58 -6.90 -8.61 7.25
CA GLU A 58 -7.93 -8.10 8.16
C GLU A 58 -7.35 -7.85 9.56
N GLY A 59 -7.83 -6.79 10.22
CA GLY A 59 -7.31 -6.33 11.51
C GLY A 59 -6.05 -5.45 11.43
N TYR A 60 -5.52 -5.20 10.23
CA TYR A 60 -4.44 -4.24 10.01
C TYR A 60 -4.94 -2.94 9.36
N GLN A 61 -4.18 -1.88 9.57
CA GLN A 61 -4.24 -0.61 8.89
C GLN A 61 -2.89 -0.31 8.22
N ILE A 62 -2.89 0.56 7.22
CA ILE A 62 -1.73 0.90 6.42
C ILE A 62 -1.28 2.30 6.82
N ASN A 63 -0.06 2.41 7.31
CA ASN A 63 0.58 3.69 7.59
C ASN A 63 1.45 4.07 6.42
N VAL A 64 1.26 5.27 5.87
CA VAL A 64 2.04 5.82 4.78
C VAL A 64 2.82 7.03 5.26
N ASN A 65 4.08 7.10 4.87
CA ASN A 65 4.95 8.23 5.15
C ASN A 65 5.69 8.67 3.88
N PHE A 66 5.80 9.98 3.70
CA PHE A 66 6.51 10.59 2.57
C PHE A 66 7.93 10.98 2.99
N THR A 67 8.90 10.67 2.13
CA THR A 67 10.31 11.02 2.34
C THR A 67 10.81 12.06 1.34
N ASP A 68 10.21 12.11 0.14
CA ASP A 68 10.44 13.14 -0.88
C ASP A 68 9.15 13.35 -1.69
N PHE A 69 8.94 14.57 -2.16
CA PHE A 69 7.78 14.97 -2.94
C PHE A 69 8.05 16.26 -3.73
N ALA A 70 7.95 16.16 -5.05
CA ALA A 70 8.00 17.28 -5.97
C ALA A 70 7.24 16.89 -7.24
N LEU A 71 6.02 17.41 -7.37
CA LEU A 71 5.21 17.38 -8.59
C LEU A 71 5.08 18.79 -9.16
N GLU A 72 4.53 18.94 -10.36
CA GLU A 72 4.05 20.23 -10.86
C GLU A 72 3.15 20.91 -9.82
N ASP A 73 3.28 22.23 -9.66
CA ASP A 73 2.55 22.99 -8.65
C ASP A 73 1.31 23.63 -9.28
N ASP A 74 0.13 23.29 -8.75
CA ASP A 74 -1.13 23.90 -9.14
C ASP A 74 -2.02 24.12 -7.91
N SER A 75 -2.85 25.16 -7.96
CA SER A 75 -3.74 25.52 -6.86
C SER A 75 -4.75 24.44 -6.47
N ASN A 76 -5.18 23.60 -7.43
CA ASN A 76 -6.15 22.52 -7.21
C ASN A 76 -5.56 21.13 -7.52
N CYS A 77 -4.30 21.05 -7.94
CA CYS A 77 -3.65 19.83 -8.41
C CYS A 77 -4.38 19.17 -9.58
N ASP A 78 -4.81 19.99 -10.55
CA ASP A 78 -5.56 19.52 -11.71
C ASP A 78 -4.67 18.95 -12.84
N TYR A 79 -3.38 19.29 -12.86
CA TYR A 79 -2.38 18.76 -13.80
C TYR A 79 -1.73 17.48 -13.25
N ASP A 80 -0.59 17.59 -12.57
CA ASP A 80 0.07 16.46 -11.92
C ASP A 80 -0.37 16.29 -10.47
N TYR A 81 -0.72 15.07 -10.09
CA TYR A 81 -1.12 14.81 -8.71
C TYR A 81 -0.85 13.39 -8.23
N LEU A 82 -0.69 13.29 -6.91
CA LEU A 82 -0.81 12.06 -6.16
C LEU A 82 -2.10 12.11 -5.34
N GLU A 83 -3.01 11.18 -5.57
CA GLU A 83 -4.26 11.06 -4.81
C GLU A 83 -4.29 9.75 -4.00
N LEU A 84 -4.72 9.88 -2.76
CA LEU A 84 -4.73 8.81 -1.77
C LEU A 84 -6.16 8.51 -1.34
N PHE A 85 -6.53 7.23 -1.25
CA PHE A 85 -7.89 6.81 -0.91
C PHE A 85 -7.94 5.79 0.23
N ASN A 86 -8.94 5.96 1.10
CA ASN A 86 -9.29 5.02 2.18
C ASN A 86 -10.08 3.81 1.65
N GLY A 87 -9.40 2.94 0.91
CA GLY A 87 -9.96 1.69 0.41
C GLY A 87 -9.38 1.27 -0.93
N ARG A 88 -9.95 0.22 -1.53
CA ARG A 88 -9.45 -0.37 -2.77
C ARG A 88 -10.04 0.24 -4.05
N SER A 89 -11.22 0.85 -3.96
CA SER A 89 -12.00 1.33 -5.11
C SER A 89 -11.64 2.78 -5.45
N ALA A 90 -11.84 3.18 -6.70
CA ALA A 90 -11.83 4.59 -7.09
C ALA A 90 -12.98 5.39 -6.45
N SER A 91 -14.04 4.71 -6.00
CA SER A 91 -15.16 5.30 -5.26
C SER A 91 -14.92 5.35 -3.74
N SER A 92 -13.76 4.92 -3.25
CA SER A 92 -13.41 5.02 -1.84
C SER A 92 -13.21 6.48 -1.43
N SER A 93 -13.36 6.79 -0.15
CA SER A 93 -13.19 8.16 0.34
C SER A 93 -11.77 8.67 0.07
N SER A 94 -11.64 9.81 -0.60
CA SER A 94 -10.34 10.46 -0.83
C SER A 94 -9.81 11.01 0.48
N ILE A 95 -8.56 10.71 0.78
CA ILE A 95 -7.79 11.29 1.89
C ILE A 95 -7.30 12.68 1.48
N GLY A 96 -6.96 12.84 0.21
CA GLY A 96 -6.50 14.08 -0.37
C GLY A 96 -5.79 13.86 -1.70
N LYS A 97 -5.76 14.94 -2.47
CA LYS A 97 -5.03 15.09 -3.72
C LYS A 97 -3.91 16.10 -3.50
N PHE A 98 -2.70 15.77 -3.92
CA PHE A 98 -1.49 16.51 -3.56
C PHE A 98 -0.61 16.75 -4.78
N CYS A 99 0.02 17.94 -4.83
CA CYS A 99 0.93 18.40 -5.87
C CYS A 99 1.90 19.45 -5.31
N GLY A 100 2.80 19.99 -6.14
CA GLY A 100 3.86 20.91 -5.71
C GLY A 100 4.99 20.23 -4.95
N THR A 101 5.73 21.01 -4.14
CA THR A 101 6.99 20.56 -3.50
C THR A 101 6.91 20.35 -1.99
N VAL A 102 5.73 20.48 -1.40
CA VAL A 102 5.53 20.25 0.04
C VAL A 102 5.06 18.81 0.24
N PRO A 103 5.84 17.95 0.91
CA PRO A 103 5.42 16.57 1.15
C PRO A 103 4.09 16.51 1.91
N PRO A 104 3.14 15.66 1.50
CA PRO A 104 1.93 15.43 2.27
C PRO A 104 2.26 14.93 3.67
N ARG A 105 1.38 15.23 4.63
CA ARG A 105 1.46 14.57 5.92
C ARG A 105 1.21 13.08 5.74
N GLY A 106 1.99 12.26 6.44
CA GLY A 106 1.73 10.83 6.52
C GLY A 106 0.32 10.56 7.03
N PHE A 107 -0.25 9.42 6.62
CA PHE A 107 -1.61 9.04 6.97
C PHE A 107 -1.69 7.58 7.36
N THR A 108 -2.76 7.25 8.09
CA THR A 108 -3.12 5.89 8.44
C THR A 108 -4.47 5.57 7.82
N SER A 109 -4.57 4.47 7.08
CA SER A 109 -5.81 4.08 6.42
C SER A 109 -6.88 3.68 7.43
N GLN A 110 -8.15 3.98 7.13
CA GLN A 110 -9.30 3.60 7.97
C GLN A 110 -9.73 2.14 7.75
N SER A 111 -9.32 1.55 6.63
CA SER A 111 -9.54 0.15 6.25
C SER A 111 -8.21 -0.61 6.12
N ASN A 112 -8.27 -1.92 5.94
CA ASN A 112 -7.10 -2.74 5.59
C ASN A 112 -6.67 -2.59 4.12
N ASN A 113 -7.28 -1.68 3.37
CA ASN A 113 -6.90 -1.35 2.00
C ASN A 113 -6.61 0.14 1.84
N ALA A 114 -5.65 0.46 0.98
CA ALA A 114 -5.38 1.80 0.52
C ALA A 114 -5.14 1.79 -0.98
N ARG A 115 -5.58 2.83 -1.67
CA ARG A 115 -5.35 3.05 -3.10
C ARG A 115 -4.57 4.34 -3.26
N ILE A 116 -3.55 4.30 -4.10
CA ILE A 116 -2.69 5.43 -4.44
C ILE A 116 -2.73 5.58 -5.95
N VAL A 117 -3.08 6.76 -6.42
CA VAL A 117 -3.13 7.11 -7.84
C VAL A 117 -2.13 8.23 -8.08
N PHE A 118 -1.20 8.00 -9.00
CA PHE A 118 -0.33 9.05 -9.54
C PHE A 118 -0.73 9.30 -10.98
N PHE A 119 -1.00 10.56 -11.30
CA PHE A 119 -1.39 11.00 -12.63
C PHE A 119 -0.53 12.18 -13.02
N THR A 120 -0.15 12.23 -14.29
CA THR A 120 0.54 13.37 -14.88
C THR A 120 -0.13 13.80 -16.18
N ASP A 121 -0.08 15.10 -16.49
CA ASP A 121 -0.58 15.61 -17.76
C ASP A 121 0.50 15.51 -18.87
N SER A 122 0.34 16.24 -19.98
CA SER A 122 1.22 16.14 -21.15
C SER A 122 2.51 16.96 -21.07
N ASP A 123 2.69 17.86 -20.09
CA ASP A 123 3.88 18.72 -19.96
C ASP A 123 4.37 18.84 -18.50
N ASP A 124 5.46 19.58 -18.28
CA ASP A 124 5.98 19.99 -16.97
C ASP A 124 6.12 18.87 -15.91
N SER A 125 7.22 18.12 -15.97
CA SER A 125 7.56 17.11 -14.96
C SER A 125 8.53 17.61 -13.89
N ALA A 126 8.46 16.96 -12.72
CA ALA A 126 9.38 17.16 -11.59
C ALA A 126 9.99 15.84 -11.12
N ARG A 127 10.78 15.87 -10.03
CA ARG A 127 11.51 14.70 -9.50
C ARG A 127 10.60 13.57 -9.00
N GLY A 128 9.32 13.85 -8.80
CA GLY A 128 8.33 12.89 -8.34
C GLY A 128 8.32 12.69 -6.83
N PHE A 129 8.02 11.47 -6.39
CA PHE A 129 7.83 11.18 -4.97
C PHE A 129 8.52 9.89 -4.54
N ASN A 130 8.81 9.82 -3.24
CA ASN A 130 9.22 8.61 -2.57
C ASN A 130 8.45 8.47 -1.26
N LEU A 131 7.60 7.45 -1.19
CA LEU A 131 6.82 7.12 -0.01
C LEU A 131 7.10 5.69 0.45
N SER A 132 6.98 5.47 1.74
CA SER A 132 7.03 4.15 2.36
C SER A 132 5.68 3.83 3.00
N TYR A 133 5.30 2.57 3.01
CA TYR A 133 4.14 2.11 3.76
C TYR A 133 4.51 0.94 4.68
N THR A 134 3.77 0.81 5.79
CA THR A 134 3.86 -0.32 6.72
C THR A 134 2.48 -0.72 7.21
N PHE A 135 2.30 -2.01 7.49
CA PHE A 135 1.08 -2.50 8.14
C PHE A 135 1.26 -2.38 9.66
N SER A 136 0.26 -1.84 10.33
CA SER A 136 0.14 -1.93 11.80
C SER A 136 -1.21 -2.54 12.15
N LEU A 137 -1.30 -3.14 13.33
CA LEU A 137 -2.59 -3.58 13.84
C LEU A 137 -3.52 -2.38 14.03
N LYS A 138 -4.82 -2.56 13.74
CA LYS A 138 -5.86 -1.57 13.99
C LYS A 138 -6.36 -1.72 15.43
N GLY A 139 -6.28 -0.64 16.21
CA GLY A 139 -6.72 -0.60 17.61
C GLY A 139 -5.57 -0.60 18.63
N SER A 140 -5.93 -0.61 19.91
CA SER A 140 -4.98 -0.65 21.03
C SER A 140 -4.43 -2.07 21.19
N ILE A 141 -3.11 -2.20 21.35
CA ILE A 141 -2.47 -3.50 21.60
C ILE A 141 -2.71 -3.87 23.06
N TYR A 142 -3.50 -4.91 23.29
CA TYR A 142 -3.64 -5.53 24.61
C TYR A 142 -2.72 -6.74 24.65
N MET A 143 -1.68 -6.63 25.45
CA MET A 143 -0.75 -7.72 25.73
C MET A 143 -1.48 -8.82 26.52
N GLY A 144 -1.32 -10.10 26.15
CA GLY A 144 -2.01 -11.23 26.79
C GLY A 144 -1.45 -12.59 26.34
N CYS A 145 -1.69 -13.65 27.11
CA CYS A 145 -1.19 -15.00 26.84
C CYS A 145 -2.20 -15.86 26.09
N TYR A 146 -1.83 -16.40 24.92
CA TYR A 146 -2.71 -17.29 24.14
C TYR A 146 -2.00 -18.59 23.72
N PRO A 147 -2.72 -19.73 23.67
CA PRO A 147 -2.13 -21.03 23.33
C PRO A 147 -1.74 -21.14 21.85
N ASP A 148 -2.12 -20.17 21.02
CA ASP A 148 -1.76 -20.05 19.61
C ASP A 148 -1.34 -18.60 19.26
N SER A 149 -0.74 -18.43 18.07
CA SER A 149 -0.35 -17.11 17.53
C SER A 149 -1.46 -16.44 16.71
N GLY A 150 -2.73 -16.74 17.01
CA GLY A 150 -3.86 -16.16 16.29
C GLY A 150 -4.05 -14.68 16.64
N ASN A 151 -4.61 -13.90 15.71
CA ASN A 151 -5.05 -12.53 15.97
C ASN A 151 -6.35 -12.59 16.80
N ARG A 152 -6.24 -12.68 18.13
CA ARG A 152 -7.40 -12.80 19.02
C ARG A 152 -7.87 -11.40 19.43
N ILE A 153 -9.10 -11.09 19.07
CA ILE A 153 -9.81 -9.87 19.49
C ILE A 153 -10.41 -10.15 20.86
N LEU A 154 -10.01 -9.42 21.90
CA LEU A 154 -10.71 -9.46 23.18
C LEU A 154 -11.96 -8.60 23.07
N ALA A 155 -13.12 -9.18 23.37
CA ALA A 155 -14.34 -8.41 23.56
C ALA A 155 -14.26 -7.75 24.94
N GLU A 156 -14.19 -6.41 24.94
CA GLU A 156 -14.56 -5.53 26.06
C GLU A 156 -13.88 -5.80 27.42
N TYR A 157 -13.01 -4.87 27.85
CA TYR A 157 -12.70 -4.58 29.27
C TYR A 157 -12.39 -5.73 30.25
N GLU A 158 -11.93 -6.91 29.81
CA GLU A 158 -11.28 -7.86 30.72
C GLU A 158 -9.85 -7.40 31.01
N HIS A 159 -9.77 -6.42 31.91
CA HIS A 159 -8.63 -6.03 32.74
C HIS A 159 -7.23 -6.41 32.21
N LEU A 160 -6.51 -5.41 31.67
CA LEU A 160 -5.05 -5.36 31.70
C LEU A 160 -4.60 -5.41 33.17
N SER A 161 -4.55 -6.60 33.74
CA SER A 161 -3.87 -6.83 35.02
C SER A 161 -2.36 -6.90 34.75
N ASP A 162 -1.56 -6.56 35.76
CA ASP A 162 -0.09 -6.62 35.69
C ASP A 162 0.41 -7.97 35.12
N SER A 163 -0.35 -9.05 35.35
CA SER A 163 -0.07 -10.42 34.90
C SER A 163 0.03 -10.65 33.38
N ASN A 164 -0.34 -9.66 32.57
CA ASN A 164 -0.29 -9.71 31.11
C ASN A 164 1.02 -9.17 30.51
N SER A 165 2.09 -9.05 31.31
CA SER A 165 3.43 -8.66 30.84
C SER A 165 4.16 -9.80 30.11
N PRO A 166 5.14 -9.52 29.22
CA PRO A 166 5.99 -10.57 28.61
C PRO A 166 6.70 -11.45 29.66
N ALA A 167 7.09 -10.83 30.78
CA ALA A 167 7.81 -11.49 31.87
C ALA A 167 6.91 -12.44 32.67
N GLU A 168 5.66 -12.07 32.97
CA GLU A 168 4.70 -12.98 33.61
C GLU A 168 4.18 -14.04 32.66
N CYS A 169 3.99 -13.73 31.38
CA CYS A 169 3.57 -14.72 30.39
C CYS A 169 4.61 -15.83 30.21
N SER A 170 5.91 -15.45 30.15
CA SER A 170 7.01 -16.41 30.13
C SER A 170 7.12 -17.25 31.41
N LYS A 171 6.56 -16.77 32.54
CA LYS A 171 6.64 -17.42 33.85
C LYS A 171 5.45 -18.36 34.11
N ASN A 172 4.25 -17.96 33.70
CA ASN A 172 2.99 -18.65 34.04
C ASN A 172 2.45 -19.56 32.94
N CYS A 173 2.94 -19.44 31.70
CA CYS A 173 2.36 -20.13 30.56
C CYS A 173 3.42 -20.85 29.73
N SER A 174 3.78 -22.07 30.15
CA SER A 174 4.51 -23.01 29.29
C SER A 174 3.65 -23.32 28.06
N ASN A 175 4.10 -22.94 26.86
CA ASN A 175 3.45 -23.13 25.54
C ASN A 175 2.51 -22.02 25.02
N TYR A 176 2.51 -20.82 25.60
CA TYR A 176 1.69 -19.70 25.10
C TYR A 176 2.56 -18.65 24.38
N LYS A 177 2.00 -18.00 23.37
CA LYS A 177 2.62 -16.88 22.63
C LYS A 177 1.94 -15.55 23.02
N PHE A 178 2.65 -14.44 22.84
CA PHE A 178 2.30 -13.13 23.39
C PHE A 178 1.77 -12.18 22.30
N PHE A 179 0.47 -12.11 21.99
CA PHE A 179 -0.10 -11.07 21.08
C PHE A 179 -1.63 -10.96 21.22
N GLY A 180 -2.19 -9.74 21.37
CA GLY A 180 -3.63 -9.46 21.35
C GLY A 180 -3.93 -8.01 20.94
N VAL A 181 -5.13 -7.74 20.41
CA VAL A 181 -5.58 -6.38 20.00
C VAL A 181 -7.03 -6.15 20.41
N GLU A 182 -7.35 -4.94 20.89
CA GLU A 182 -8.73 -4.48 21.05
C GLU A 182 -9.21 -3.92 19.71
N ALA A 183 -10.36 -4.39 19.23
CA ALA A 183 -11.00 -3.80 18.06
C ALA A 183 -11.44 -2.37 18.40
N ALA A 184 -11.07 -1.39 17.58
CA ALA A 184 -11.63 -0.05 17.70
C ALA A 184 -13.17 -0.16 17.60
N HIS A 185 -13.85 0.15 18.69
CA HIS A 185 -15.30 0.18 18.77
C HIS A 185 -15.81 1.16 17.68
N PRO A 186 -16.72 0.77 16.76
CA PRO A 186 -17.45 1.78 16.00
C PRO A 186 -18.19 2.64 17.02
N GLU A 187 -17.98 3.95 16.98
CA GLU A 187 -18.52 4.91 17.94
C GLU A 187 -19.91 4.49 18.45
N VAL A 188 -20.02 4.29 19.76
CA VAL A 188 -21.31 4.35 20.43
C VAL A 188 -21.76 5.80 20.28
N THR A 189 -22.46 6.10 19.19
CA THR A 189 -23.20 7.35 19.06
C THR A 189 -24.24 7.36 20.17
N ALA A 190 -24.01 8.21 21.17
CA ALA A 190 -24.96 8.55 22.20
C ALA A 190 -26.20 9.25 21.63
#